data_AF-A0A2E3Y6G8-F1
#
_entry.id   AF-A0A2E3Y6G8-F1
#
_cell.length_a   1.000
_cell.length_b   1.000
_cell.length_c   1.000
_cell.angle_alpha   90.00
_cell.angle_beta   90.00
_cell.angle_gamma   90.00
#
_symmetry.space_group_name_H-M   'P 1'
#
loop_
_entity.id
_entity.type
_entity.pdbx_description
1 polymer ?
#
loop_
_entity_poly.entity_id
_entity_poly.type
_entity_poly.pdbx_seq_one_letter_code
_entity_poly.pdbx_strand_id
1 'polypeptide(L)' 'NVQTIIAIEILVASNINHRFHKKLSSGNGLKPIIALLKREKLLSTNDHILTPDILSLNKLIISGKIIQKAKQAINLV' A
#
# COMPACT_ATOMS: atom_id res chain seq x y z
N ASN A 1 18.13 3.25 2.52
CA ASN A 1 17.80 4.40 1.64
C ASN A 1 16.74 4.05 0.59
N VAL A 2 16.97 3.12 -0.35
CA VAL A 2 15.98 2.79 -1.40
C VAL A 2 14.65 2.28 -0.86
N GLN A 3 14.67 1.40 0.16
CA GLN A 3 13.44 0.83 0.71
C GLN A 3 12.48 1.89 1.27
N THR A 4 13.01 2.89 1.99
CA THR A 4 12.21 3.99 2.52
C THR A 4 11.58 4.82 1.40
N ILE A 5 12.30 5.02 0.29
CA ILE A 5 11.76 5.71 -0.90
C ILE A 5 10.57 4.91 -1.46
N ILE A 6 10.71 3.59 -1.59
CA ILE A 6 9.63 2.70 -2.04
C ILE A 6 8.44 2.74 -1.08
N ALA A 7 8.67 2.76 0.23
CA ALA A 7 7.60 2.90 1.21
C ALA A 7 6.85 4.23 1.03
N ILE A 8 7.56 5.36 0.87
CA ILE A 8 6.93 6.65 0.61
C ILE A 8 6.11 6.61 -0.69
N GLU A 9 6.67 6.04 -1.76
CA GLU A 9 5.98 5.91 -3.04
C GLU A 9 4.69 5.10 -2.93
N ILE A 10 4.74 3.92 -2.29
CA ILE A 10 3.56 3.07 -2.07
C ILE A 10 2.53 3.80 -1.19
N LEU A 11 2.98 4.50 -0.14
CA LEU A 11 2.09 5.26 0.75
C LEU A 11 1.34 6.34 -0.02
N VAL A 12 2.05 7.14 -0.82
CA VAL A 12 1.49 8.22 -1.62
C VAL A 12 0.56 7.67 -2.71
N ALA A 13 1.01 6.71 -3.52
CA ALA A 13 0.21 6.14 -4.60
C ALA A 13 -1.07 5.48 -4.09
N SER A 14 -1.00 4.78 -2.96
CA SER A 14 -2.16 4.14 -2.35
C SER A 14 -3.14 5.16 -1.77
N ASN A 15 -2.66 6.26 -1.20
CA ASN A 15 -3.51 7.35 -0.75
C ASN A 15 -4.15 8.13 -1.91
N ILE A 16 -3.45 8.34 -3.03
CA ILE A 16 -4.04 8.89 -4.26
C ILE A 16 -5.15 7.97 -4.77
N ASN A 17 -4.89 6.67 -4.88
CA ASN A 17 -5.89 5.68 -5.29
C ASN A 17 -7.10 5.72 -4.33
N HIS A 18 -6.85 5.73 -3.02
CA HIS A 18 -7.90 5.79 -2.00
C HIS A 18 -8.72 7.07 -2.08
N ARG A 19 -8.11 8.23 -2.36
CA ARG A 19 -8.80 9.53 -2.37
C ARG A 19 -9.57 9.78 -3.66
N PHE A 20 -8.92 9.57 -4.80
CA PHE A 20 -9.42 10.06 -6.09
C PHE A 20 -10.02 8.96 -6.97
N HIS A 21 -9.68 7.69 -6.73
CA HIS A 21 -10.09 6.58 -7.60
C HIS A 21 -11.13 5.66 -6.97
N LYS A 22 -11.85 6.08 -5.92
CA LYS A 22 -12.90 5.25 -5.25
C LYS A 22 -14.00 4.76 -6.20
N LYS A 23 -14.29 5.51 -7.27
CA LYS A 23 -15.29 5.16 -8.29
C LYS A 23 -14.72 4.33 -9.44
N LEU A 24 -13.40 4.11 -9.45
CA LEU A 24 -12.71 3.29 -10.44
C LEU A 24 -12.39 1.92 -9.83
N SER A 25 -12.26 0.91 -10.69
CA SER A 25 -11.84 -0.42 -10.26
C SER A 25 -10.31 -0.54 -10.33
N SER A 26 -9.66 -0.74 -9.19
CA SER A 26 -8.26 -1.15 -9.13
C SER A 26 -8.06 -2.50 -9.85
N GLY A 27 -6.93 -2.68 -10.51
CA GLY A 27 -6.58 -3.96 -11.15
C GLY A 27 -6.49 -5.12 -10.14
N ASN A 28 -6.60 -6.36 -10.62
CA ASN A 28 -6.70 -7.56 -9.77
C ASN A 28 -5.53 -7.69 -8.79
N GLY A 29 -4.29 -7.41 -9.22
CA GLY A 29 -3.10 -7.43 -8.34
C GLY A 29 -3.09 -6.33 -7.28
N LEU A 30 -3.76 -5.19 -7.52
CA LEU A 30 -3.76 -4.04 -6.62
C LEU A 30 -4.85 -4.12 -5.54
N LYS A 31 -6.02 -4.70 -5.86
CA LYS A 31 -7.13 -4.87 -4.90
C LYS A 31 -6.71 -5.45 -3.54
N PRO A 32 -5.97 -6.58 -3.45
CA PRO A 32 -5.58 -7.13 -2.16
C PRO A 32 -4.56 -6.27 -1.41
N ILE A 33 -3.76 -5.47 -2.12
CA ILE A 33 -2.81 -4.53 -1.51
C ILE A 33 -3.57 -3.37 -0.88
N ILE A 34 -4.53 -2.76 -1.59
CA ILE A 34 -5.35 -1.67 -1.03
C ILE A 34 -6.14 -2.17 0.18
N ALA A 35 -6.67 -3.40 0.14
CA ALA A 35 -7.34 -4.00 1.29
C ALA A 35 -6.40 -4.18 2.50
N LEU A 36 -5.16 -4.61 2.26
CA LEU A 36 -4.12 -4.70 3.30
C LEU A 36 -3.85 -3.32 3.91
N LEU A 37 -3.57 -2.30 3.10
CA LEU A 37 -3.22 -0.97 3.59
C LEU A 37 -4.37 -0.31 4.35
N LYS A 38 -5.63 -0.54 3.94
CA LYS A 38 -6.81 -0.11 4.69
C LYS A 38 -6.87 -0.76 6.07
N ARG A 39 -6.58 -2.07 6.16
CA ARG A 39 -6.58 -2.83 7.42
C ARG A 39 -5.49 -2.35 8.38
N GLU A 40 -4.32 -2.01 7.85
CA GLU A 40 -3.18 -1.48 8.61
C GLU A 40 -3.31 0.03 8.90
N LYS A 41 -4.46 0.66 8.56
CA LYS A 41 -4.78 2.08 8.78
C LYS A 41 -3.82 3.08 8.10
N LEU A 42 -3.23 2.69 6.98
CA LEU A 42 -2.25 3.51 6.20
C LEU A 42 -2.91 4.40 5.13
N LEU A 43 -4.24 4.39 5.05
CA LEU A 43 -5.01 5.20 4.11
C LEU A 43 -5.78 6.26 4.89
N SER A 44 -5.43 7.53 4.67
CA SER A 44 -6.01 8.67 5.38
C SER A 44 -6.36 9.79 4.39
N THR A 45 -7.42 10.54 4.69
CA THR A 45 -7.78 11.79 4.00
C THR A 45 -7.25 13.03 4.72
N ASN A 46 -6.81 12.88 5.96
CA ASN A 46 -6.45 13.99 6.83
C ASN A 46 -4.95 14.01 7.10
N ASP A 47 -4.42 15.19 7.41
CA ASP A 47 -3.03 15.36 7.81
C ASP A 47 -2.76 14.68 9.16
N HIS A 48 -1.58 14.08 9.25
CA HIS A 48 -1.08 13.38 10.42
C HIS A 48 0.43 13.16 10.28
N ILE A 49 1.07 12.70 11.36
CA ILE A 49 2.51 12.38 11.35
C ILE A 49 2.73 11.14 10.47
N LEU A 50 3.57 11.26 9.45
CA LEU A 50 3.82 10.19 8.46
C LEU A 50 4.88 9.16 8.87
N THR A 51 5.73 9.48 9.84
CA THR A 51 6.82 8.59 10.27
C THR A 51 6.32 7.20 10.70
N PRO A 52 5.25 7.05 11.52
CA PRO A 52 4.70 5.74 11.88
C PRO A 52 4.23 4.94 10.66
N ASP A 53 3.60 5.61 9.69
CA ASP A 53 3.06 4.98 8.49
C ASP A 53 4.18 4.45 7.58
N ILE A 54 5.22 5.26 7.37
CA ILE A 54 6.40 4.87 6.60
C ILE A 54 7.08 3.66 7.25
N LEU A 55 7.23 3.65 8.58
CA LEU A 55 7.83 2.53 9.32
C LEU A 55 6.95 1.26 9.26
N SER A 56 5.64 1.40 9.40
CA SER A 56 4.69 0.30 9.28
C SER A 56 4.73 -0.32 7.88
N LEU A 57 4.72 0.52 6.85
CA LEU A 57 4.81 0.09 5.46
C LEU A 57 6.16 -0.57 5.14
N ASN A 58 7.26 -0.05 5.69
CA ASN A 58 8.56 -0.71 5.61
C ASN A 58 8.55 -2.13 6.19
N LYS A 59 7.84 -2.36 7.31
CA LYS A 59 7.67 -3.71 7.87
C LYS A 59 6.87 -4.62 6.92
N LEU A 60 5.84 -4.09 6.25
CA LEU A 60 5.06 -4.84 5.25
C LEU A 60 5.88 -5.21 4.01
N ILE A 61 6.81 -4.34 3.60
CA ILE A 61 7.76 -4.60 2.51
C ILE A 61 8.77 -5.68 2.92
N ILE A 62 9.43 -5.53 4.07
CA ILE A 62 10.44 -6.50 4.57
C ILE A 62 9.84 -7.88 4.80
N SER A 63 8.64 -7.95 5.36
CA SER A 63 7.95 -9.23 5.58
C SER A 63 7.51 -9.92 4.29
N GLY A 64 7.67 -9.28 3.13
CA GLY A 64 7.23 -9.80 1.84
C GLY A 64 5.71 -9.83 1.67
N LYS A 65 4.94 -9.31 2.63
CA LYS A 65 3.48 -9.40 2.66
C LYS A 65 2.83 -8.67 1.49
N ILE A 66 3.42 -7.55 1.04
CA ILE A 66 2.94 -6.83 -0.17
C ILE A 66 3.10 -7.71 -1.41
N ILE A 67 4.29 -8.28 -1.62
CA ILE A 67 4.57 -9.14 -2.78
C ILE A 67 3.72 -10.40 -2.74
N GLN A 68 3.58 -11.03 -1.57
CA GLN A 68 2.74 -12.20 -1.38
C GLN A 68 1.29 -11.92 -1.79
N LYS A 69 0.73 -10.77 -1.40
CA LYS A 69 -0.63 -10.37 -1.78
C LYS A 69 -0.77 -10.09 -3.27
N ALA A 70 0.24 -9.48 -3.89
CA ALA A 70 0.26 -9.29 -5.33
C ALA A 70 0.26 -10.64 -6.05
N LYS A 71 1.23 -11.51 -5.74
CA LYS A 71 1.39 -12.84 -6.37
C LYS A 71 0.12 -13.70 -6.28
N GLN A 72 -0.52 -13.73 -5.11
CA GLN A 72 -1.79 -14.45 -4.88
C GLN A 72 -2.91 -14.03 -5.82
N ALA A 73 -2.93 -12.76 -6.26
CA ALA A 73 -4.04 -12.24 -7.06
C ALA A 73 -3.80 -12.27 -8.57
N ILE A 74 -2.55 -12.44 -9.02
CA ILE A 74 -2.21 -12.47 -10.46
C ILE A 74 -1.53 -13.78 -10.89
N ASN A 75 -1.53 -14.82 -10.04
CA ASN A 75 -0.88 -16.10 -10.31
C ASN A 75 0.56 -15.94 -10.83
N LEU A 76 1.27 -14.95 -10.30
CA LEU A 76 2.64 -14.67 -10.71
C LEU A 76 3.55 -15.69 -10.02
N VAL A 77 4.01 -16.68 -10.80
CA VAL A 77 4.99 -17.71 -10.41
C VAL A 77 6.28 -17.03 -9.96
#